data_AF-A0A7S1KKQ1-F1
#
_entry.id   AF-A0A7S1KKQ1-F1
#
_cell.length_a   1.000
_cell.length_b   1.000
_cell.length_c   1.000
_cell.angle_alpha   90.00
_cell.angle_beta   90.00
_cell.angle_gamma   90.00
#
_symmetry.space_group_name_H-M   'P 1'
#
loop_
_entity.id
_entity.type
_entity.pdbx_description
1 polymer ?
#
loop_
_entity_poly.entity_id
_entity_poly.type
_entity_poly.pdbx_seq_one_letter_code
_entity_poly.pdbx_strand_id
1 'polypeptide(L)'
;GFESFSEAFFLLFVTFTTVNFPNVMMPIVNINRWAALYFVFFMVVTLFLLSNVLKAAFYYYYREELGDEVRAFYTSRDRSIEIAYDLLRTETPEGNGIDRETFVEFF
;
A
#
# COMPACT_ATOMS: atom_id res chain seq x y z
N GLY A 1 28.27 -16.73 -15.52
CA GLY A 1 29.46 -16.17 -14.86
C GLY A 1 29.14 -14.76 -14.46
N PHE A 2 30.14 -13.91 -14.25
CA PHE A 2 29.97 -12.48 -14.44
C PHE A 2 30.71 -12.13 -15.73
N GLU A 3 30.25 -12.68 -16.86
CA GLU A 3 30.96 -12.53 -18.15
C GLU A 3 30.66 -11.17 -18.79
N SER A 4 29.54 -10.55 -18.40
CA SER A 4 29.19 -9.18 -18.77
C SER A 4 28.54 -8.43 -17.60
N PHE A 5 28.62 -7.10 -17.63
CA PHE A 5 27.98 -6.25 -16.63
C PHE A 5 26.46 -6.45 -16.58
N SER A 6 25.82 -6.65 -17.73
CA SER A 6 24.37 -6.87 -17.83
C SER A 6 23.94 -8.20 -17.20
N GLU A 7 24.68 -9.28 -17.45
CA GLU A 7 24.47 -10.57 -16.79
C GLU A 7 24.65 -10.44 -15.27
N ALA A 8 25.68 -9.70 -14.85
CA ALA A 8 25.94 -9.45 -13.44
C ALA A 8 24.79 -8.71 -12.74
N PHE A 9 24.33 -7.64 -13.38
CA PHE A 9 23.20 -6.86 -12.88
C PHE A 9 21.93 -7.70 -12.81
N PHE A 10 21.65 -8.49 -13.84
CA PHE A 10 20.49 -9.38 -13.87
C PHE A 10 20.54 -10.42 -12.75
N LEU A 11 21.70 -11.07 -12.55
CA LEU A 11 21.89 -12.04 -11.46
C LEU A 11 21.71 -11.39 -10.08
N LEU A 12 22.23 -10.17 -9.89
CA LEU A 12 22.02 -9.40 -8.66
C LEU A 12 20.55 -9.00 -8.46
N PHE A 13 19.82 -8.69 -9.53
CA PHE A 13 18.39 -8.41 -9.47
C PHE A 13 17.56 -9.65 -9.11
N VAL A 14 17.89 -10.82 -9.66
CA VAL A 14 17.27 -12.10 -9.25
C VAL A 14 17.62 -12.45 -7.80
N THR A 15 18.83 -12.08 -7.37
CA THR A 15 19.29 -12.25 -5.99
C THR A 15 18.54 -11.32 -5.03
N PHE A 16 18.28 -10.07 -5.45
CA PHE A 16 17.48 -9.08 -4.73
C PHE A 16 16.06 -9.60 -4.43
N THR A 17 15.45 -10.34 -5.35
CA THR A 17 14.13 -10.96 -5.14
C THR A 17 14.19 -12.30 -4.40
N THR A 18 15.38 -12.73 -3.96
CA THR A 18 15.68 -13.99 -3.25
C THR A 18 15.43 -15.30 -4.00
N VAL A 19 14.96 -15.25 -5.26
CA VAL A 19 14.46 -16.44 -5.98
C VAL A 19 15.56 -17.47 -6.27
N ASN A 20 16.85 -17.09 -6.27
CA ASN A 20 17.95 -18.02 -6.58
C ASN A 20 19.26 -17.75 -5.80
N PHE A 21 19.18 -17.21 -4.58
CA PHE A 21 20.36 -16.75 -3.83
C PHE A 21 21.50 -17.79 -3.70
N PRO A 22 21.26 -19.06 -3.28
CA PRO A 22 22.33 -20.05 -3.17
C PRO A 22 22.93 -20.45 -4.52
N ASN A 23 22.10 -20.57 -5.56
CA ASN A 23 22.54 -21.00 -6.89
C ASN A 23 23.41 -19.93 -7.58
N VAL A 24 23.14 -18.65 -7.32
CA VAL A 24 23.96 -17.54 -7.83
C VAL A 24 25.25 -17.38 -7.02
N MET A 25 25.20 -17.54 -5.69
CA MET A 25 26.37 -17.29 -4.83
C MET A 25 27.37 -18.46 -4.80
N MET A 26 26.89 -19.71 -4.76
CA MET A 26 27.72 -20.88 -4.47
C MET A 26 28.89 -21.07 -5.45
N PRO A 27 28.71 -20.88 -6.77
CA PRO A 27 29.83 -20.95 -7.72
C PRO A 27 30.97 -19.96 -7.39
N ILE A 28 30.62 -18.77 -6.90
CA ILE A 28 31.58 -17.70 -6.60
C ILE A 28 32.23 -17.92 -5.23
N VAL A 29 31.44 -18.32 -4.24
CA VAL A 29 31.94 -18.63 -2.88
C VAL A 29 32.88 -19.82 -2.90
N ASN A 30 32.64 -20.81 -3.77
CA ASN A 30 33.53 -21.95 -3.96
C ASN A 30 34.89 -21.55 -4.55
N ILE A 31 34.96 -20.46 -5.32
CA ILE A 31 36.22 -19.91 -5.86
C ILE A 31 36.90 -19.01 -4.83
N ASN A 32 36.13 -18.14 -4.15
CA ASN A 32 36.64 -17.25 -3.12
C ASN A 32 35.65 -17.14 -1.95
N ARG A 33 36.03 -17.71 -0.79
CA ARG A 33 35.19 -17.72 0.42
C ARG A 33 34.90 -16.33 0.96
N TRP A 34 35.75 -15.33 0.70
CA TRP A 34 35.52 -13.94 1.10
C TRP A 34 34.36 -13.29 0.34
N ALA A 35 33.99 -13.81 -0.83
CA ALA A 35 32.82 -13.34 -1.57
C ALA A 35 31.51 -13.57 -0.80
N ALA A 36 31.48 -14.50 0.17
CA ALA A 36 30.32 -14.70 1.03
C ALA A 36 29.97 -13.44 1.83
N LEU A 37 30.97 -12.67 2.28
CA LEU A 37 30.72 -11.41 3.00
C LEU A 37 30.03 -10.36 2.12
N TYR A 38 30.42 -10.28 0.84
CA TYR A 38 29.77 -9.40 -0.12
C TYR A 38 28.29 -9.76 -0.28
N PHE A 39 27.97 -11.05 -0.49
CA PHE A 39 26.59 -11.50 -0.67
C PHE A 39 25.75 -11.33 0.60
N VAL A 40 26.31 -11.58 1.79
CA VAL A 40 25.61 -11.33 3.06
C VAL A 40 25.32 -9.84 3.23
N PHE A 41 26.31 -8.97 2.99
CA PHE A 41 26.11 -7.53 3.08
C PHE A 41 25.07 -7.04 2.07
N PHE A 42 25.16 -7.49 0.82
CA PHE A 42 24.20 -7.19 -0.23
C PHE A 42 22.78 -7.61 0.17
N MET A 43 22.59 -8.81 0.72
CA MET A 43 21.29 -9.29 1.20
C MET A 43 20.74 -8.45 2.34
N VAL A 44 21.57 -8.09 3.33
CA VAL A 44 21.13 -7.24 4.44
C VAL A 44 20.65 -5.89 3.91
N VAL A 45 21.44 -5.24 3.06
CA VAL A 45 21.06 -3.94 2.48
C VAL A 45 19.79 -4.05 1.65
N THR A 46 19.68 -5.06 0.80
CA THR A 46 18.53 -5.19 -0.11
C THR A 46 17.24 -5.58 0.59
N LEU A 47 17.29 -6.44 1.60
CA LEU A 47 16.12 -6.90 2.34
C LEU A 47 15.63 -5.85 3.35
N PHE A 48 16.54 -5.18 4.05
CA PHE A 48 16.15 -4.25 5.12
C PHE A 48 16.04 -2.80 4.66
N LEU A 49 16.80 -2.38 3.66
CA LEU A 49 16.75 -1.01 3.17
C LEU A 49 15.93 -0.94 1.88
N LEU A 50 16.42 -1.52 0.79
CA LEU A 50 15.82 -1.30 -0.53
C LEU A 50 14.37 -1.82 -0.63
N SER A 51 14.12 -3.04 -0.14
CA SER A 51 12.78 -3.63 -0.12
C SER A 51 11.80 -2.84 0.76
N ASN A 52 12.28 -2.32 1.90
CA ASN A 52 11.45 -1.54 2.80
C ASN A 52 11.16 -0.14 2.28
N VAL A 53 12.13 0.52 1.64
CA VAL A 53 11.93 1.82 0.97
C VAL A 53 10.94 1.67 -0.19
N LEU A 54 11.09 0.62 -1.01
CA LEU A 54 10.16 0.35 -2.11
C LEU A 54 8.73 0.15 -1.59
N LYS A 55 8.55 -0.68 -0.56
CA LYS A 55 7.25 -0.88 0.10
C LYS A 55 6.70 0.42 0.69
N ALA A 56 7.54 1.22 1.34
CA ALA A 56 7.13 2.49 1.92
C ALA A 56 6.64 3.48 0.85
N ALA A 57 7.34 3.56 -0.28
CA ALA A 57 6.91 4.37 -1.42
C ALA A 57 5.56 3.89 -1.98
N PHE A 58 5.41 2.58 -2.25
CA PHE A 58 4.14 2.03 -2.70
C PHE A 58 3.01 2.26 -1.71
N TYR A 59 3.26 2.06 -0.41
CA TYR A 59 2.27 2.27 0.64
C TYR A 59 1.87 3.74 0.74
N TYR A 60 2.82 4.67 0.64
CA TYR A 60 2.56 6.10 0.65
C TYR A 60 1.58 6.48 -0.47
N TYR A 61 1.89 6.14 -1.72
CA TYR A 61 1.03 6.45 -2.86
C TYR A 61 -0.33 5.75 -2.77
N TYR A 62 -0.35 4.48 -2.36
CA TYR A 62 -1.58 3.72 -2.22
C TYR A 62 -2.50 4.30 -1.14
N ARG A 63 -1.93 4.77 -0.02
CA ARG A 63 -2.68 5.38 1.09
C ARG A 63 -3.21 6.76 0.77
N GLU A 64 -2.49 7.52 -0.05
CA GLU A 64 -2.95 8.82 -0.55
C GLU A 64 -4.20 8.63 -1.41
N GLU A 65 -4.14 7.74 -2.40
CA GLU A 65 -5.28 7.42 -3.27
C GLU A 65 -6.50 6.89 -2.51
N LEU A 66 -6.29 5.88 -1.64
CA LEU A 66 -7.37 5.34 -0.81
C LEU A 66 -7.93 6.37 0.16
N GLY A 67 -7.08 7.26 0.68
CA GLY A 67 -7.48 8.28 1.64
C GLY A 67 -8.50 9.24 1.05
N ASP A 68 -8.32 9.62 -0.21
CA ASP A 68 -9.23 10.50 -0.93
C ASP A 68 -10.53 9.81 -1.27
N GLU A 69 -10.50 8.54 -1.69
CA GLU A 69 -11.71 7.75 -1.96
C GLU A 69 -12.57 7.59 -0.69
N VAL A 70 -11.94 7.24 0.44
CA VAL A 70 -12.62 7.11 1.73
C VAL A 70 -13.22 8.44 2.17
N ARG A 71 -12.49 9.56 2.02
CA ARG A 71 -13.00 10.88 2.37
C ARG A 71 -14.20 11.26 1.50
N ALA A 72 -14.12 11.05 0.19
CA ALA A 72 -15.21 11.31 -0.74
C ALA A 72 -16.45 10.48 -0.40
N PHE A 73 -16.28 9.21 -0.03
CA PHE A 73 -17.37 8.33 0.42
C PHE A 73 -18.09 8.89 1.66
N TYR A 74 -17.35 9.26 2.72
CA TYR A 74 -17.97 9.81 3.92
C TYR A 74 -18.63 11.17 3.65
N THR A 75 -18.00 12.06 2.87
CA THR A 75 -18.60 13.35 2.51
C THR A 75 -19.90 13.17 1.70
N SER A 76 -19.92 12.22 0.75
CA SER A 76 -21.12 11.93 -0.02
C SER A 76 -22.22 11.37 0.88
N ARG A 77 -21.88 10.46 1.81
CA ARG A 77 -22.82 9.89 2.77
C ARG A 77 -23.44 10.96 3.66
N ASP A 78 -22.62 11.82 4.24
CA ASP A 78 -23.09 12.89 5.13
C ASP A 78 -24.00 13.86 4.38
N ARG A 79 -23.62 14.23 3.14
CA ARG A 79 -24.44 15.08 2.27
C ARG A 79 -25.76 14.42 1.88
N SER A 80 -25.78 13.12 1.59
CA SER A 80 -27.02 12.39 1.31
C SER A 80 -27.97 12.38 2.50
N ILE A 81 -27.44 12.25 3.73
CA ILE A 81 -28.23 12.30 4.96
C ILE A 81 -28.77 13.71 5.19
N GLU A 82 -27.95 14.75 4.99
CA GLU A 82 -28.38 16.16 5.11
C GLU A 82 -29.51 16.49 4.13
N ILE A 83 -29.36 16.10 2.85
CA ILE A 83 -30.40 16.26 1.83
C ILE A 83 -31.67 15.49 2.22
N ALA A 84 -31.54 14.25 2.68
CA ALA A 84 -32.69 13.47 3.11
C ALA A 84 -33.39 14.11 4.32
N TYR A 85 -32.63 14.65 5.28
CA TYR A 85 -33.18 15.38 6.43
C TYR A 85 -33.93 16.64 5.99
N ASP A 86 -33.35 17.44 5.11
CA ASP A 86 -33.99 18.66 4.59
C ASP A 86 -35.27 18.36 3.82
N LEU A 87 -35.34 17.23 3.12
CA LEU A 87 -36.55 16.78 2.40
C LEU A 87 -37.65 16.27 3.34
N LEU A 88 -37.28 15.63 4.46
CA LEU A 88 -38.23 15.02 5.40
C LEU A 88 -38.63 15.95 6.55
N ARG A 89 -37.90 17.05 6.76
CA ARG A 89 -38.22 18.03 7.80
C ARG A 89 -39.56 18.69 7.51
N THR A 90 -40.43 18.67 8.51
CA THR A 90 -41.73 19.35 8.47
C THR A 90 -41.68 20.58 9.36
N GLU A 91 -42.15 21.73 8.88
CA GLU A 91 -42.29 22.93 9.72
C GLU A 91 -43.49 22.75 10.65
N THR A 92 -43.25 22.27 11.87
CA THR A 92 -44.29 22.14 12.90
C THR A 92 -44.29 23.36 13.82
N PRO A 93 -45.43 23.71 14.45
CA PRO A 93 -45.51 24.82 15.41
C PRO A 93 -44.57 24.66 16.63
N GLU A 94 -44.13 23.43 16.93
CA GLU A 94 -43.29 23.08 18.08
C GLU A 94 -41.78 23.08 17.76
N GLY A 95 -41.40 23.15 16.47
CA GLY A 95 -40.00 23.25 16.05
C GLY A 95 -39.72 22.70 14.65
N ASN A 96 -38.46 22.83 14.24
CA ASN A 96 -37.92 22.30 12.98
C ASN A 96 -37.36 20.89 13.20
N GLY A 97 -38.13 19.86 12.83
CA GLY A 97 -37.73 18.45 12.97
C GLY A 97 -38.46 17.52 11.99
N ILE A 98 -38.15 16.22 12.06
CA ILE A 98 -38.89 15.18 11.32
C ILE A 98 -40.06 14.73 12.20
N ASP A 99 -41.28 14.78 11.67
CA ASP A 99 -42.46 14.33 12.39
C ASP A 99 -42.42 12.80 12.63
N ARG A 100 -43.04 12.35 13.72
CA ARG A 100 -43.02 10.94 14.12
C ARG A 100 -43.71 10.05 13.09
N GLU A 101 -44.77 10.51 12.43
CA GLU A 101 -45.46 9.72 11.40
C GLU A 101 -44.56 9.55 10.18
N THR A 102 -43.93 10.63 9.71
CA THR A 102 -42.94 10.60 8.63
C THR A 102 -41.74 9.71 8.96
N PHE A 103 -41.25 9.72 10.20
CA PHE A 103 -40.13 8.87 10.60
C PHE A 103 -40.48 7.38 10.53
N VAL A 104 -41.65 6.98 11.02
CA VAL A 104 -42.11 5.57 11.02
C VAL A 104 -42.44 5.07 9.60
N GLU A 105 -42.79 5.97 8.68
CA GLU A 105 -43.06 5.62 7.28
C GLU A 105 -41.77 5.32 6.49
N PHE A 106 -40.68 6.05 6.77
CA PHE A 106 -39.45 6.00 5.96
C PHE A 106 -38.26 5.25 6.62
N PHE A 107 -38.29 4.96 7.92
CA PHE A 107 -37.22 4.28 8.67
C PHE A 107 -37.73 3.10 9.51
#